data_AF-A0A127PVW1-F1
#
_entry.id   AF-A0A127PVW1-F1
#
_cell.length_a   1.000
_cell.length_b   1.000
_cell.length_c   1.000
_cell.angle_alpha   90.00
_cell.angle_beta   90.00
_cell.angle_gamma   90.00
#
_symmetry.space_group_name_H-M   'P 1'
#
loop_
_entity.id
_entity.type
_entity.pdbx_description
1 polymer ?
#
loop_
_entity_poly.entity_id
_entity_poly.type
_entity_poly.pdbx_seq_one_letter_code
_entity_poly.pdbx_strand_id
1 'polypeptide(L)'
;METYVNDNFLNEIIDKILRCATLALYGEDVRFSVLLAIKDVRYYLAKVKTGDPRINQRVFECSLAALANSTHPSMPDYKKTLEYAVSLMAIDLPNADRW
;
A
#
# COMPACT_ATOMS: atom_id res chain seq x y z
N MET A 1 -2.47 9.09 13.22
CA MET A 1 -2.01 7.95 12.40
C MET A 1 -1.38 6.97 13.36
N GLU A 2 -1.94 5.77 13.51
CA GLU A 2 -1.16 4.65 14.07
C GLU A 2 -0.06 4.37 13.07
N THR A 3 1.08 5.03 13.28
CA THR A 3 2.31 4.72 12.60
C THR A 3 2.62 3.25 12.82
N TYR A 4 3.00 2.52 11.78
CA TYR A 4 3.59 1.18 11.89
C TYR A 4 4.98 1.23 12.53
N VAL A 5 5.15 2.01 13.62
CA VAL A 5 6.46 2.32 14.25
C VAL A 5 7.25 1.06 14.54
N ASN A 6 6.57 -0.06 14.75
CA ASN A 6 7.17 -1.35 15.11
C ASN A 6 7.17 -2.37 13.96
N ASP A 7 6.78 -2.02 12.74
CA ASP A 7 6.79 -2.93 11.59
C ASP A 7 7.64 -2.38 10.44
N ASN A 8 8.95 -2.66 10.52
CA ASN A 8 9.94 -2.18 9.55
C ASN A 8 9.58 -2.55 8.10
N PHE A 9 9.05 -3.76 7.89
CA PHE A 9 8.68 -4.20 6.54
C PHE A 9 7.57 -3.32 5.95
N LEU A 10 6.51 -3.05 6.72
CA LEU A 10 5.41 -2.19 6.26
C LEU A 10 5.87 -0.74 6.04
N ASN A 11 6.76 -0.22 6.88
CA ASN A 11 7.34 1.11 6.68
C ASN A 11 8.16 1.18 5.38
N GLU A 12 9.00 0.18 5.10
CA GLU A 12 9.78 0.12 3.87
C GLU A 12 8.90 0.05 2.62
N ILE A 13 7.78 -0.68 2.68
CA ILE A 13 6.84 -0.72 1.56
C ILE A 13 6.15 0.64 1.38
N ILE A 14 5.72 1.30 2.46
CA ILE A 14 5.16 2.66 2.37
C ILE A 14 6.17 3.58 1.69
N ASP A 15 7.42 3.58 2.13
CA ASP A 15 8.47 4.40 1.51
C ASP A 15 8.67 4.09 0.02
N LYS A 16 8.63 2.81 -0.38
CA LYS A 16 8.69 2.41 -1.79
C LYS A 16 7.51 2.96 -2.59
N ILE A 17 6.29 2.90 -2.05
CA ILE A 17 5.09 3.44 -2.68
C ILE A 17 5.19 4.97 -2.80
N LEU A 18 5.65 5.67 -1.76
CA LEU A 18 5.84 7.12 -1.79
C LEU A 18 6.91 7.52 -2.83
N ARG A 19 8.00 6.76 -2.96
CA ARG A 19 8.99 6.97 -4.03
C ARG A 19 8.38 6.78 -5.42
N CYS A 20 7.54 5.75 -5.61
CA CYS A 20 6.82 5.55 -6.87
C CYS A 20 5.88 6.74 -7.16
N ALA A 21 5.16 7.23 -6.15
CA ALA A 21 4.28 8.38 -6.30
C ALA A 21 5.08 9.65 -6.67
N THR A 22 6.27 9.84 -6.10
CA THR A 22 7.18 10.91 -6.50
C THR A 22 7.64 10.77 -7.95
N LEU A 23 8.00 9.57 -8.40
CA LEU A 23 8.38 9.33 -9.80
C LEU A 23 7.21 9.59 -10.77
N ALA A 24 5.98 9.25 -10.38
CA ALA A 24 4.78 9.53 -11.17
C ALA A 24 4.55 11.04 -11.40
N LEU A 25 4.99 11.92 -10.48
CA LEU A 25 4.97 13.37 -10.71
C LEU A 25 5.85 13.82 -11.88
N TYR A 26 6.84 13.01 -12.24
CA TYR A 26 7.75 13.25 -13.36
C TYR A 26 7.36 12.48 -14.63
N GLY A 27 6.20 11.81 -14.63
CA GLY A 27 5.66 11.10 -15.80
C GLY A 27 6.07 9.63 -15.94
N GLU A 28 6.73 9.06 -14.94
CA GLU A 28 7.12 7.64 -14.94
C GLU A 28 5.91 6.70 -14.78
N ASP A 29 5.87 5.58 -15.52
CA ASP A 29 4.86 4.53 -15.31
C ASP A 29 5.27 3.60 -14.16
N VAL A 30 4.67 3.84 -12.99
CA VAL A 30 4.98 3.11 -11.76
C VAL A 30 3.99 2.01 -11.40
N ARG A 31 2.98 1.75 -12.25
CA ARG A 31 1.86 0.84 -11.92
C ARG A 31 2.32 -0.56 -11.57
N PHE A 32 3.30 -1.09 -12.29
CA PHE A 32 3.84 -2.42 -12.04
C PHE A 32 4.60 -2.50 -10.71
N SER A 33 5.42 -1.49 -10.41
CA SER A 33 6.17 -1.40 -9.14
C SER A 33 5.25 -1.32 -7.93
N VAL A 34 4.17 -0.53 -8.02
CA VAL A 34 3.15 -0.44 -6.96
C VAL A 34 2.41 -1.76 -6.80
N LEU A 35 2.07 -2.45 -7.90
CA LEU A 35 1.43 -3.77 -7.85
C LEU A 35 2.29 -4.80 -7.10
N LEU A 36 3.59 -4.86 -7.40
CA LEU A 36 4.52 -5.76 -6.71
C LEU A 36 4.62 -5.45 -5.22
N ALA A 37 4.79 -4.17 -4.86
CA ALA A 37 4.85 -3.74 -3.47
C ALA A 37 3.59 -4.15 -2.68
N ILE A 38 2.40 -3.98 -3.27
CA ILE A 38 1.14 -4.39 -2.64
C ILE A 38 1.00 -5.91 -2.57
N LYS A 39 1.51 -6.66 -3.55
CA LYS A 39 1.52 -8.13 -3.48
C LYS A 39 2.37 -8.62 -2.30
N ASP A 40 3.54 -8.02 -2.09
CA ASP A 40 4.43 -8.36 -0.98
C ASP A 40 3.80 -8.03 0.38
N VAL A 41 3.13 -6.88 0.50
CA VAL A 41 2.34 -6.53 1.69
C VAL A 41 1.25 -7.54 1.95
N ARG A 42 0.45 -7.87 0.94
CA ARG A 42 -0.66 -8.83 1.09
C ARG A 42 -0.16 -10.19 1.57
N TYR A 43 0.95 -10.67 1.02
CA TYR A 43 1.59 -11.89 1.51
C TYR A 43 2.04 -11.76 2.98
N TYR A 44 2.78 -10.70 3.30
CA TYR A 44 3.29 -10.48 4.66
C TYR A 44 2.17 -10.38 5.69
N LEU A 45 1.11 -9.62 5.42
CA LEU A 45 -0.03 -9.45 6.31
C LEU A 45 -0.82 -10.74 6.52
N ALA A 46 -0.87 -11.63 5.51
CA ALA A 46 -1.60 -12.88 5.56
C ALA A 46 -0.83 -14.03 6.20
N LYS A 47 0.51 -14.04 6.07
CA LYS A 47 1.35 -15.19 6.37
C LYS A 47 2.43 -14.97 7.42
N VAL A 48 2.83 -13.72 7.65
CA VAL A 48 4.00 -13.39 8.48
C VAL A 48 3.59 -12.54 9.68
N LYS A 49 2.80 -11.50 9.45
CA LYS A 49 2.35 -10.61 10.52
C LYS A 49 1.41 -11.36 11.45
N THR A 50 1.65 -11.25 12.75
CA THR A 50 0.77 -11.80 13.78
C THR A 50 -0.55 -11.02 13.86
N GLY A 51 -1.57 -11.65 14.45
CA GLY A 51 -2.91 -11.06 14.57
C GLY A 51 -3.83 -11.44 13.41
N ASP A 52 -5.01 -10.80 13.37
CA ASP A 52 -6.02 -11.07 12.34
C ASP A 52 -5.61 -10.45 10.99
N PRO A 53 -5.45 -11.26 9.92
CA PRO A 53 -5.07 -10.76 8.60
C PRO A 53 -6.02 -9.70 8.02
N ARG A 54 -7.32 -9.79 8.28
CA ARG A 54 -8.32 -8.83 7.79
C ARG A 54 -8.19 -7.49 8.50
N ILE A 55 -7.96 -7.51 9.82
CA ILE A 55 -7.70 -6.29 10.58
C ILE A 55 -6.40 -5.65 10.10
N ASN A 56 -5.34 -6.44 9.98
CA ASN A 56 -4.04 -5.97 9.49
C ASN A 56 -4.14 -5.35 8.08
N GLN A 57 -4.84 -6.00 7.16
CA GLN A 57 -5.09 -5.50 5.80
C GLN A 57 -5.85 -4.18 5.82
N ARG A 58 -6.93 -4.10 6.59
CA ARG A 58 -7.76 -2.89 6.72
C ARG A 58 -6.96 -1.72 7.28
N VAL A 59 -6.13 -1.96 8.30
CA VAL A 59 -5.28 -0.92 8.89
C VAL A 59 -4.31 -0.38 7.84
N PHE A 60 -3.67 -1.25 7.04
CA PHE A 60 -2.78 -0.85 5.94
C PHE A 60 -3.47 -0.07 4.83
N GLU A 61 -4.65 -0.53 4.41
CA GLU A 61 -5.49 0.19 3.45
C GLU A 61 -5.86 1.60 3.96
N CYS A 62 -6.29 1.71 5.22
CA CYS A 62 -6.62 3.00 5.84
C CYS A 62 -5.41 3.95 5.90
N SER A 63 -4.20 3.43 6.16
CA SER A 63 -2.98 4.24 6.13
C SER A 63 -2.69 4.80 4.74
N LEU A 64 -2.81 3.98 3.70
CA LEU A 64 -2.63 4.44 2.31
C LEU A 64 -3.71 5.47 1.93
N ALA A 65 -4.96 5.25 2.31
CA ALA A 65 -6.05 6.19 2.06
C ALA A 65 -5.82 7.52 2.78
N ALA A 66 -5.32 7.49 4.02
CA ALA A 66 -4.98 8.70 4.77
C ALA A 66 -3.84 9.47 4.08
N LEU A 67 -2.82 8.78 3.55
CA LEU A 67 -1.75 9.41 2.76
C LEU A 67 -2.31 10.06 1.49
N ALA A 68 -3.17 9.35 0.74
CA ALA A 68 -3.80 9.88 -0.47
C ALA A 68 -4.64 11.15 -0.17
N ASN A 69 -5.42 11.12 0.91
CA ASN A 69 -6.25 12.25 1.34
C ASN A 69 -5.43 13.44 1.86
N SER A 70 -4.22 13.19 2.38
CA SER A 70 -3.30 14.24 2.83
C SER A 70 -2.48 14.88 1.71
N THR A 71 -2.54 14.33 0.50
CA THR A 71 -1.78 14.83 -0.65
C THR A 71 -2.29 16.19 -1.11
N HIS A 72 -1.39 17.14 -1.32
CA HIS A 72 -1.73 18.47 -1.81
C HIS A 72 -2.45 18.40 -3.18
N PRO A 73 -3.50 19.19 -3.44
CA PRO A 73 -4.27 19.13 -4.69
C PRO A 73 -3.46 19.35 -5.98
N SER A 74 -2.31 20.03 -5.89
CA SER A 74 -1.40 20.23 -7.03
C SER A 74 -0.59 18.99 -7.43
N MET A 75 -0.74 17.86 -6.73
CA MET A 75 -0.02 16.62 -6.98
C MET A 75 -0.97 15.48 -7.38
N PRO A 76 -1.74 15.62 -8.49
CA PRO A 76 -2.78 14.67 -8.84
C PRO A 76 -2.23 13.27 -9.15
N ASP A 77 -1.08 13.16 -9.81
CA ASP A 77 -0.53 11.85 -10.18
C ASP A 77 0.13 11.13 -9.00
N TYR A 78 0.67 11.87 -8.04
CA TYR A 78 1.07 11.33 -6.73
C TYR A 78 -0.15 10.74 -6.00
N LYS A 79 -1.24 11.51 -5.92
CA LYS A 79 -2.49 11.07 -5.29
C LYS A 79 -3.06 9.83 -5.97
N LYS A 80 -3.16 9.82 -7.30
CA LYS A 80 -3.62 8.66 -8.07
C LYS A 80 -2.77 7.41 -7.82
N THR A 81 -1.45 7.58 -7.63
CA THR A 81 -0.56 6.45 -7.31
C THR A 81 -0.90 5.83 -5.96
N LEU A 82 -1.19 6.66 -4.95
CA LEU A 82 -1.63 6.18 -3.64
C LEU A 82 -3.04 5.57 -3.69
N GLU A 83 -3.98 6.20 -4.40
CA GLU A 83 -5.34 5.66 -4.61
C GLU A 83 -5.31 4.32 -5.35
N TYR A 84 -4.41 4.16 -6.31
CA TYR A 84 -4.17 2.88 -6.98
C TYR A 84 -3.68 1.83 -5.98
N ALA A 85 -2.72 2.16 -5.12
CA ALA A 85 -2.25 1.26 -4.06
C ALA A 85 -3.40 0.83 -3.11
N VAL A 86 -4.29 1.77 -2.72
CA VAL A 86 -5.52 1.48 -1.94
C VAL A 86 -6.42 0.51 -2.70
N SER A 87 -6.70 0.76 -3.97
CA SER A 87 -7.58 -0.10 -4.78
C SER A 87 -7.06 -1.53 -4.88
N LEU A 88 -5.74 -1.70 -4.94
CA LEU A 88 -5.11 -3.01 -4.95
C LEU A 88 -5.29 -3.70 -3.60
N MET A 89 -5.14 -2.99 -2.48
CA MET A 89 -5.37 -3.55 -1.15
C MET A 89 -6.82 -4.02 -0.94
N ALA A 90 -7.79 -3.36 -1.57
CA ALA A 90 -9.22 -3.73 -1.48
C ALA A 90 -9.58 -5.03 -2.23
N ILE A 91 -8.69 -5.54 -3.09
CA ILE A 91 -8.89 -6.84 -3.74
C ILE A 91 -8.61 -7.94 -2.70
N ASP A 92 -9.64 -8.73 -2.39
CA ASP A 92 -9.59 -9.83 -1.43
C ASP A 92 -8.32 -10.68 -1.59
N LEU A 93 -7.67 -10.95 -0.46
CA LEU A 93 -6.62 -11.95 -0.39
C LEU A 93 -7.22 -13.27 -0.88
N PRO A 94 -6.65 -13.93 -1.92
CA PRO A 94 -7.12 -15.25 -2.28
C PRO A 94 -7.04 -16.14 -1.05
N ASN A 95 -8.18 -16.74 -0.67
CA ASN A 95 -8.24 -17.71 0.41
C ASN A 95 -7.11 -18.71 0.22
N ALA A 96 -6.33 -18.92 1.27
CA ALA A 96 -5.17 -19.81 1.27
C ALA A 96 -5.51 -21.29 0.98
N ASP A 97 -6.77 -21.62 0.75
CA ASP A 97 -7.32 -22.97 0.55
C ASP A 97 -7.47 -23.36 -0.92
N ARG A 98 -6.81 -22.65 -1.85
CA ARG A 98 -6.80 -23.00 -3.28
C ARG A 98 -5.38 -23.22 -3.80
N TRP A 99 -4.67 -24.19 -3.24
CA TRP A 99 -3.62 -24.98 -3.93
C TRP A 99 -3.56 -26.36 -3.29
#